data_AF-A0A3F2RRB1-F1
#
_entry.id   AF-A0A3F2RRB1-F1
#
_cell.length_a   1.000
_cell.length_b   1.000
_cell.length_c   1.000
_cell.angle_alpha   90.00
_cell.angle_beta   90.00
_cell.angle_gamma   90.00
#
_symmetry.space_group_name_H-M   'P 1'
#
loop_
_entity.id
_entity.type
_entity.pdbx_description
1 polymer ?
#
loop_
_entity_poly.entity_id
_entity_poly.type
_entity_poly.pdbx_seq_one_letter_code
_entity_poly.pdbx_strand_id
1 'polypeptide(L)'
;MPSYLKAVVVGSATIGGLYVVSYVETMPMTGRRRVMFLSPEYEERLGEQAYREILGSSRLLPQSHPMSQAVARVGHKIAEETDAPFMKWKFHVIEAKEPNAFCLPGGKVFVHTGLFKVLQNEDALAAVMFHEAAHGIARHGAEKISFSLLVYGLLALIFPDYGQISDLMVKLAVDLPFSRKLELEADSIGLRLMARACYDPRASIQMNTSLGQLDKGTQFKYFSTHPPNTIDMENKVPGRFSRDNWSIGPV
;
A
#
# COMPACT_ATOMS: atom_id res chain seq x y z
N MET A 1 42.91 6.65 15.18
CA MET A 1 41.68 6.76 15.99
C MET A 1 41.93 6.20 17.39
N PRO A 2 41.77 6.99 18.47
CA PRO A 2 42.01 6.54 19.84
C PRO A 2 41.15 5.33 20.24
N SER A 3 41.62 4.49 21.16
CA SER A 3 40.91 3.27 21.62
C SER A 3 39.54 3.58 22.25
N TYR A 4 39.43 4.66 23.02
CA TYR A 4 38.15 5.10 23.58
C TYR A 4 37.16 5.49 22.47
N LEU A 5 37.63 6.10 21.39
CA LEU A 5 36.78 6.53 20.29
C LEU A 5 36.26 5.33 19.49
N LYS A 6 37.07 4.27 19.35
CA LYS A 6 36.61 2.98 18.79
C LYS A 6 35.56 2.32 19.68
N ALA A 7 35.74 2.32 21.00
CA ALA A 7 34.79 1.75 21.94
C ALA A 7 33.44 2.48 21.91
N VAL A 8 33.46 3.83 21.84
CA VAL A 8 32.24 4.64 21.68
C VAL A 8 31.52 4.33 20.37
N VAL A 9 32.24 4.28 19.24
CA VAL A 9 31.63 3.99 17.93
C VAL A 9 31.00 2.59 17.90
N VAL A 10 31.70 1.57 18.39
CA VAL A 10 31.19 0.20 18.45
C VAL A 10 30.00 0.08 19.41
N GLY A 11 30.06 0.74 20.57
CA GLY A 11 28.96 0.79 21.53
C GLY A 11 27.70 1.42 20.93
N SER A 12 27.83 2.59 20.31
CA SER A 12 26.70 3.28 19.66
C SER A 12 26.12 2.49 18.50
N ALA A 13 26.96 1.87 17.66
CA ALA A 13 26.50 1.01 16.57
C ALA A 13 25.74 -0.22 17.08
N THR A 14 26.19 -0.80 18.19
CA THR A 14 25.53 -1.96 18.82
C THR A 14 24.16 -1.58 19.39
N ILE A 15 24.07 -0.47 20.13
CA ILE A 15 22.81 0.02 20.69
C ILE A 15 21.82 0.38 19.56
N GLY A 16 22.30 1.09 18.53
CA GLY A 16 21.49 1.41 17.36
C GLY A 16 21.01 0.16 16.62
N GLY A 17 21.89 -0.83 16.44
CA GLY A 17 21.52 -2.12 15.84
C GLY A 17 20.46 -2.87 16.64
N LEU A 18 20.62 -2.95 17.98
CA LEU A 18 19.63 -3.57 18.87
C LEU A 18 18.28 -2.85 18.82
N TYR A 19 18.30 -1.51 18.76
CA TYR A 19 17.10 -0.71 18.57
C TYR A 19 16.41 -1.04 17.24
N VAL A 20 17.12 -1.04 16.10
CA VAL A 20 16.49 -1.41 14.81
C VAL A 20 15.90 -2.82 14.86
N VAL A 21 16.63 -3.77 15.44
CA VAL A 21 16.19 -5.18 15.56
C VAL A 21 14.93 -5.31 16.42
N SER A 22 14.75 -4.49 17.47
CA SER A 22 13.54 -4.54 18.30
C SER A 22 12.27 -4.08 17.59
N TYR A 23 12.39 -3.41 16.44
CA TYR A 23 11.26 -3.01 15.58
C TYR A 23 11.12 -3.87 14.32
N VAL A 24 11.82 -5.01 14.24
CA VAL A 24 11.63 -5.94 13.13
C VAL A 24 10.39 -6.80 13.38
N GLU A 25 9.38 -6.59 12.56
CA GLU A 25 8.15 -7.38 12.53
C GLU A 25 8.16 -8.34 11.33
N THR A 26 7.29 -9.36 11.38
CA THR A 26 7.04 -10.27 10.25
C THR A 26 5.62 -10.08 9.76
N MET A 27 5.43 -9.87 8.46
CA MET A 27 4.11 -9.77 7.84
C MET A 27 3.40 -11.14 7.86
N PRO A 28 2.25 -11.31 8.55
CA PRO A 28 1.64 -12.63 8.74
C PRO A 28 1.27 -13.36 7.43
N MET A 29 0.86 -12.64 6.38
CA MET A 29 0.40 -13.26 5.13
C MET A 29 1.54 -13.72 4.21
N THR A 30 2.75 -13.18 4.36
CA THR A 30 3.87 -13.44 3.44
C THR A 30 5.13 -13.95 4.13
N GLY A 31 5.22 -13.84 5.46
CA GLY A 31 6.44 -14.15 6.21
C GLY A 31 7.57 -13.15 6.01
N ARG A 32 7.33 -12.02 5.33
CA ARG A 32 8.38 -11.03 5.06
C ARG A 32 8.73 -10.25 6.32
N ARG A 33 10.02 -10.20 6.64
CA ARG A 33 10.55 -9.32 7.69
C ARG A 33 10.59 -7.87 7.21
N ARG A 34 10.19 -6.95 8.09
CA ARG A 34 10.11 -5.50 7.85
C ARG A 34 10.42 -4.73 9.12
N VAL A 35 10.94 -3.51 8.98
CA VAL A 35 11.20 -2.62 10.12
C VAL A 35 10.03 -1.65 10.26
N MET A 36 9.39 -1.64 11.42
CA MET A 36 8.18 -0.88 11.69
C MET A 36 8.40 0.03 12.90
N PHE A 37 9.03 1.19 12.72
CA PHE A 37 9.18 2.18 13.80
C PHE A 37 7.87 2.90 14.12
N LEU A 38 6.96 2.96 13.14
CA LEU A 38 5.65 3.55 13.33
C LEU A 38 4.71 2.60 14.08
N SER A 39 4.24 3.03 15.25
CA SER A 39 3.21 2.31 15.99
C SER A 39 1.88 2.34 15.22
N PRO A 40 1.03 1.31 15.35
CA PRO A 40 -0.29 1.29 14.73
C PRO A 40 -1.15 2.51 15.09
N GLU A 41 -1.07 3.00 16.33
CA GLU A 41 -1.85 4.15 16.81
C GLU A 41 -1.38 5.46 16.17
N TYR A 42 -0.07 5.64 16.00
CA TYR A 42 0.47 6.82 15.33
C TYR A 42 0.16 6.79 13.84
N GLU A 43 0.29 5.61 13.22
CA GLU A 43 -0.11 5.37 11.84
C GLU A 43 -1.60 5.71 11.62
N GLU A 44 -2.50 5.28 12.51
CA GLU A 44 -3.93 5.62 12.44
C GLU A 44 -4.15 7.13 12.53
N ARG A 45 -3.46 7.83 13.44
CA ARG A 45 -3.56 9.30 13.56
C ARG A 45 -3.13 10.02 12.30
N LEU A 46 -2.04 9.59 11.67
CA LEU A 46 -1.60 10.13 10.38
C LEU A 46 -2.66 9.89 9.30
N GLY A 47 -3.22 8.68 9.25
CA GLY A 47 -4.32 8.34 8.35
C GLY A 47 -5.54 9.23 8.53
N GLU A 48 -5.98 9.48 9.76
CA GLU A 48 -7.12 10.37 10.05
C GLU A 48 -6.83 11.84 9.74
N GLN A 49 -5.59 12.30 9.92
CA GLN A 49 -5.19 13.65 9.51
C GLN A 49 -5.26 13.80 7.99
N ALA A 50 -4.61 12.91 7.24
CA ALA A 50 -4.64 12.91 5.78
C ALA A 50 -6.06 12.75 5.23
N TYR A 51 -6.88 11.92 5.89
CA TYR A 51 -8.28 11.73 5.53
C TYR A 51 -9.06 13.04 5.59
N ARG A 52 -8.95 13.80 6.70
CA ARG A 52 -9.62 15.10 6.84
C ARG A 52 -9.14 16.12 5.82
N GLU A 53 -7.85 16.15 5.51
CA GLU A 53 -7.29 17.04 4.50
C GLU A 53 -7.83 16.74 3.10
N ILE A 54 -7.92 15.46 2.72
CA ILE A 54 -8.49 15.06 1.43
C ILE A 54 -9.98 15.39 1.37
N LEU A 55 -10.74 15.14 2.44
CA LEU A 55 -12.16 15.53 2.49
C LEU A 55 -12.38 17.04 2.33
N GLY A 56 -11.47 17.86 2.85
CA GLY A 56 -11.55 19.32 2.75
C GLY A 56 -11.09 19.89 1.41
N SER A 57 -10.21 19.18 0.70
CA SER A 57 -9.58 19.66 -0.54
C SER A 57 -10.13 19.03 -1.82
N SER A 58 -10.85 17.91 -1.72
CA SER A 58 -11.30 17.11 -2.87
C SER A 58 -12.83 17.11 -3.03
N ARG A 59 -13.30 17.08 -4.28
CA ARG A 59 -14.72 16.90 -4.59
C ARG A 59 -15.05 15.41 -4.64
N LEU A 60 -15.82 14.92 -3.67
CA LEU A 60 -16.28 13.53 -3.66
C LEU A 60 -17.59 13.35 -4.42
N LEU A 61 -17.72 12.22 -5.10
CA LEU A 61 -19.00 11.81 -5.67
C LEU A 61 -19.98 11.37 -4.56
N PRO A 62 -21.29 11.63 -4.72
CA PRO A 62 -22.28 11.16 -3.77
C PRO A 62 -22.36 9.62 -3.77
N GLN A 63 -22.80 9.04 -2.65
CA GLN A 63 -22.94 7.58 -2.51
C GLN A 63 -23.94 6.96 -3.50
N SER A 64 -24.92 7.74 -3.96
CA SER A 64 -25.89 7.33 -4.98
C SER A 64 -25.32 7.24 -6.39
N HIS A 65 -24.11 7.77 -6.64
CA HIS A 65 -23.50 7.74 -7.96
C HIS A 65 -23.12 6.29 -8.35
N PRO A 66 -23.32 5.85 -9.60
CA PRO A 66 -23.01 4.47 -10.02
C PRO A 66 -21.57 4.04 -9.74
N MET A 67 -20.59 4.94 -9.95
CA MET A 67 -19.18 4.67 -9.61
C MET A 67 -18.99 4.46 -8.10
N SER A 68 -19.61 5.29 -7.25
CA SER A 68 -19.54 5.15 -5.79
C SER A 68 -20.18 3.84 -5.33
N GLN A 69 -21.27 3.41 -5.97
CA GLN A 69 -21.91 2.13 -5.68
C GLN A 69 -21.02 0.94 -6.09
N ALA A 70 -20.34 1.02 -7.24
CA ALA A 70 -19.38 0.00 -7.66
C ALA A 70 -18.21 -0.12 -6.68
N VAL A 71 -17.61 1.01 -6.29
CA VAL A 71 -16.57 1.06 -5.26
C VAL A 71 -17.09 0.49 -3.93
N ALA A 72 -18.31 0.82 -3.52
CA ALA A 72 -18.89 0.31 -2.28
C ALA A 72 -19.08 -1.22 -2.30
N ARG A 73 -19.52 -1.80 -3.42
CA ARG A 73 -19.67 -3.27 -3.56
C ARG A 73 -18.33 -3.99 -3.40
N VAL A 74 -17.32 -3.56 -4.14
CA VAL A 74 -15.96 -4.11 -4.04
C VAL A 74 -15.39 -3.88 -2.64
N GLY A 75 -15.58 -2.68 -2.08
CA GLY A 75 -15.12 -2.32 -0.74
C GLY A 75 -15.76 -3.18 0.36
N HIS A 76 -17.02 -3.55 0.22
CA HIS A 76 -17.69 -4.48 1.12
C HIS A 76 -17.01 -5.86 1.10
N LYS A 77 -16.70 -6.37 -0.10
CA LYS A 77 -15.96 -7.64 -0.27
C LYS A 77 -14.56 -7.59 0.34
N ILE A 78 -13.87 -6.46 0.22
CA ILE A 78 -12.57 -6.24 0.90
C ILE A 78 -12.76 -6.34 2.41
N ALA A 79 -13.75 -5.66 2.98
CA ALA A 79 -13.99 -5.69 4.42
C ALA A 79 -14.37 -7.10 4.93
N GLU A 80 -15.10 -7.89 4.13
CA GLU A 80 -15.46 -9.28 4.47
C GLU A 80 -14.26 -10.23 4.43
N GLU A 81 -13.37 -10.09 3.43
CA GLU A 81 -12.25 -11.01 3.25
C GLU A 81 -11.01 -10.67 4.09
N THR A 82 -10.99 -9.48 4.71
CA THR A 82 -9.84 -9.00 5.47
C THR A 82 -10.08 -9.12 6.97
N ASP A 83 -9.36 -10.05 7.60
CA ASP A 83 -9.29 -10.14 9.06
C ASP A 83 -8.29 -9.11 9.62
N ALA A 84 -8.64 -7.83 9.48
CA ALA A 84 -7.78 -6.70 9.84
C ALA A 84 -8.54 -5.73 10.76
N PRO A 85 -8.64 -6.01 12.07
CA PRO A 85 -9.44 -5.21 13.01
C PRO A 85 -8.96 -3.75 13.15
N PHE A 86 -7.73 -3.47 12.76
CA PHE A 86 -7.16 -2.11 12.72
C PHE A 86 -7.58 -1.30 11.48
N MET A 87 -8.23 -1.93 10.49
CA MET A 87 -8.65 -1.27 9.25
C MET A 87 -10.11 -0.84 9.34
N LYS A 88 -10.32 0.46 9.56
CA LYS A 88 -11.64 1.10 9.55
C LYS A 88 -12.00 1.46 8.12
N TRP A 89 -12.37 0.44 7.34
CA TRP A 89 -12.60 0.55 5.92
C TRP A 89 -13.61 1.66 5.57
N LYS A 90 -13.16 2.61 4.75
CA LYS A 90 -14.00 3.63 4.12
C LYS A 90 -13.57 3.77 2.68
N PHE A 91 -14.54 3.86 1.79
CA PHE A 91 -14.29 3.93 0.35
C PHE A 91 -14.94 5.17 -0.24
N HIS A 92 -14.17 5.91 -1.02
CA HIS A 92 -14.62 7.17 -1.61
C HIS A 92 -14.19 7.28 -3.07
N VAL A 93 -15.00 7.97 -3.85
CA VAL A 93 -14.66 8.34 -5.23
C VAL A 93 -14.39 9.83 -5.30
N ILE A 94 -13.19 10.19 -5.72
CA ILE A 94 -12.76 11.58 -5.95
C ILE A 94 -13.02 11.93 -7.43
N GLU A 95 -13.68 13.05 -7.67
CA GLU A 95 -13.83 13.62 -9.01
C GLU A 95 -12.49 14.20 -9.49
N ALA A 96 -11.71 13.37 -10.19
CA ALA A 96 -10.41 13.74 -10.75
C ALA A 96 -10.21 13.04 -12.09
N LYS A 97 -9.80 13.80 -13.13
CA LYS A 97 -9.60 13.26 -14.49
C LYS A 97 -8.43 12.29 -14.59
N GLU A 98 -7.44 12.45 -13.71
CA GLU A 98 -6.24 11.63 -13.64
C GLU A 98 -6.57 10.24 -13.08
N PRO A 99 -6.24 9.15 -13.80
CA PRO A 99 -6.41 7.79 -13.28
C PRO A 99 -5.50 7.56 -12.06
N ASN A 100 -6.10 7.32 -10.90
CA ASN A 100 -5.39 6.96 -9.68
C ASN A 100 -6.30 6.24 -8.68
N ALA A 101 -5.69 5.52 -7.76
CA ALA A 101 -6.30 5.04 -6.52
C ALA A 101 -5.21 4.99 -5.44
N PHE A 102 -5.59 5.06 -4.17
CA PHE A 102 -4.65 4.90 -3.06
C PHE A 102 -5.38 4.50 -1.77
N CYS A 103 -4.69 3.77 -0.89
CA CYS A 103 -5.14 3.49 0.47
C CYS A 103 -4.35 4.31 1.50
N LEU A 104 -5.04 5.11 2.29
CA LEU A 104 -4.47 5.72 3.47
C LEU A 104 -4.33 4.71 4.63
N PRO A 105 -3.42 4.98 5.58
CA PRO A 105 -3.37 4.23 6.81
C PRO A 105 -4.71 4.16 7.55
N GLY A 106 -5.00 2.99 8.13
CA GLY A 106 -6.26 2.72 8.83
C GLY A 106 -7.47 2.50 7.92
N GLY A 107 -7.26 2.23 6.62
CA GLY A 107 -8.27 1.65 5.72
C GLY A 107 -9.13 2.62 4.93
N LYS A 108 -8.64 3.82 4.61
CA LYS A 108 -9.42 4.80 3.82
C LYS A 108 -8.94 4.76 2.39
N VAL A 109 -9.74 4.17 1.51
CA VAL A 109 -9.41 3.96 0.10
C VAL A 109 -10.11 5.03 -0.75
N PHE A 110 -9.35 5.64 -1.64
CA PHE A 110 -9.83 6.63 -2.58
C PHE A 110 -9.59 6.17 -4.01
N VAL A 111 -10.61 6.34 -4.86
CA VAL A 111 -10.55 6.01 -6.29
C VAL A 111 -10.89 7.25 -7.10
N HIS A 112 -10.08 7.58 -8.10
CA HIS A 112 -10.37 8.72 -8.97
C HIS A 112 -11.34 8.34 -10.09
N THR A 113 -12.24 9.25 -10.48
CA THR A 113 -13.16 9.04 -11.62
C THR A 113 -12.43 8.77 -12.94
N GLY A 114 -11.21 9.30 -13.11
CA GLY A 114 -10.34 9.04 -14.26
C GLY A 114 -10.03 7.55 -14.46
N LEU A 115 -9.99 6.77 -13.38
CA LEU A 115 -9.68 5.34 -13.45
C LEU A 115 -10.79 4.56 -14.14
N PHE A 116 -12.06 4.93 -13.94
CA PHE A 116 -13.22 4.30 -14.57
C PHE A 116 -13.26 4.39 -16.10
N LYS A 117 -12.43 5.25 -16.71
CA LYS A 117 -12.28 5.31 -18.17
C LYS A 117 -11.41 4.17 -18.72
N VAL A 118 -10.63 3.54 -17.85
CA VAL A 118 -9.68 2.48 -18.20
C VAL A 118 -10.19 1.10 -17.74
N LEU A 119 -10.94 1.07 -16.63
CA LEU A 119 -11.51 -0.16 -16.09
C LEU A 119 -12.65 -0.67 -16.96
N GLN A 120 -12.51 -1.89 -17.48
CA GLN A 120 -13.49 -2.48 -18.40
C GLN A 120 -14.69 -3.11 -17.68
N ASN A 121 -14.52 -3.55 -16.44
CA ASN A 121 -15.54 -4.26 -15.66
C ASN A 121 -15.26 -4.15 -14.14
N GLU A 122 -16.13 -4.76 -13.33
CA GLU A 122 -15.98 -4.76 -11.88
C GLU A 122 -14.76 -5.57 -11.41
N ASP A 123 -14.36 -6.64 -12.13
CA ASP A 123 -13.14 -7.39 -11.81
C ASP A 123 -11.88 -6.51 -11.93
N ALA A 124 -11.82 -5.62 -12.92
CA ALA A 124 -10.71 -4.67 -13.06
C ALA A 124 -10.70 -3.64 -11.92
N LEU A 125 -11.87 -3.17 -11.47
CA LEU A 125 -11.98 -2.31 -10.29
C LEU A 125 -11.54 -3.05 -9.03
N ALA A 126 -11.96 -4.31 -8.87
CA ALA A 126 -11.55 -5.18 -7.78
C ALA A 126 -10.04 -5.38 -7.77
N ALA A 127 -9.40 -5.62 -8.93
CA ALA A 127 -7.96 -5.75 -9.03
C ALA A 127 -7.21 -4.52 -8.45
N VAL A 128 -7.65 -3.31 -8.80
CA VAL A 128 -7.08 -2.07 -8.22
C VAL A 128 -7.33 -2.00 -6.72
N MET A 129 -8.58 -2.17 -6.30
CA MET A 129 -8.94 -1.93 -4.90
C MET A 129 -8.36 -2.97 -3.94
N PHE A 130 -8.26 -4.24 -4.35
CA PHE A 130 -7.59 -5.27 -3.58
C PHE A 130 -6.07 -5.06 -3.53
N HIS A 131 -5.45 -4.51 -4.58
CA HIS A 131 -4.06 -4.08 -4.56
C HIS A 131 -3.83 -2.97 -3.53
N GLU A 132 -4.65 -1.92 -3.56
CA GLU A 132 -4.59 -0.83 -2.58
C GLU A 132 -4.85 -1.30 -1.14
N ALA A 133 -5.86 -2.16 -0.97
CA ALA A 133 -6.15 -2.76 0.33
C ALA A 133 -4.96 -3.60 0.83
N ALA A 134 -4.29 -4.33 -0.05
CA ALA A 134 -3.10 -5.09 0.29
C ALA A 134 -1.95 -4.21 0.78
N HIS A 135 -1.73 -3.03 0.19
CA HIS A 135 -0.79 -2.04 0.73
C HIS A 135 -1.14 -1.60 2.15
N GLY A 136 -2.43 -1.36 2.42
CA GLY A 136 -2.93 -1.00 3.75
C GLY A 136 -2.75 -2.13 4.77
N ILE A 137 -3.15 -3.36 4.42
CA ILE A 137 -3.04 -4.56 5.28
C ILE A 137 -1.58 -4.88 5.59
N ALA A 138 -0.70 -4.78 4.58
CA ALA A 138 0.73 -4.96 4.73
C ALA A 138 1.44 -3.73 5.31
N ARG A 139 0.70 -2.69 5.70
CA ARG A 139 1.23 -1.46 6.33
C ARG A 139 2.41 -0.87 5.55
N HIS A 140 2.38 -0.95 4.22
CA HIS A 140 3.49 -0.53 3.36
C HIS A 140 3.81 0.97 3.48
N GLY A 141 2.78 1.81 3.74
CA GLY A 141 2.97 3.22 4.04
C GLY A 141 3.79 3.45 5.32
N ALA A 142 3.44 2.75 6.41
CA ALA A 142 4.19 2.83 7.67
C ALA A 142 5.60 2.24 7.57
N GLU A 143 5.81 1.17 6.80
CA GLU A 143 7.15 0.63 6.55
C GLU A 143 8.03 1.66 5.83
N LYS A 144 7.48 2.32 4.80
CA LYS A 144 8.18 3.33 4.03
C LYS A 144 8.53 4.56 4.87
N ILE A 145 7.57 5.03 5.68
CA ILE A 145 7.82 6.10 6.65
C ILE A 145 8.91 5.68 7.64
N SER A 146 8.87 4.45 8.15
CA SER A 146 9.88 3.93 9.08
C SER A 146 11.27 3.90 8.46
N PHE A 147 11.38 3.46 7.20
CA PHE A 147 12.64 3.48 6.47
C PHE A 147 13.16 4.92 6.28
N SER A 148 12.28 5.86 5.92
CA SER A 148 12.65 7.27 5.79
C SER A 148 13.14 7.86 7.11
N LEU A 149 12.47 7.59 8.23
CA LEU A 149 12.92 8.02 9.56
C LEU A 149 14.31 7.49 9.92
N LEU A 150 14.62 6.24 9.56
CA LEU A 150 15.94 5.67 9.77
C LEU A 150 17.01 6.41 8.97
N VAL A 151 16.74 6.67 7.69
CA VAL A 151 17.66 7.42 6.82
C VAL A 151 17.84 8.85 7.33
N TYR A 152 16.76 9.54 7.69
CA TYR A 152 16.85 10.89 8.26
C TYR A 152 17.58 10.93 9.59
N GLY A 153 17.31 9.98 10.49
CA GLY A 153 18.03 9.86 11.76
C GLY A 153 19.54 9.70 11.54
N LEU A 154 19.94 8.90 10.55
CA LEU A 154 21.34 8.74 10.18
C LEU A 154 21.93 10.02 9.56
N LEU A 155 21.18 10.69 8.68
CA LEU A 155 21.63 11.94 8.06
C LEU A 155 21.76 13.08 9.08
N ALA A 156 20.87 13.17 10.07
CA ALA A 156 20.94 14.19 11.13
C ALA A 156 22.20 14.06 12.00
N LEU A 157 22.75 12.84 12.14
CA LEU A 157 24.03 12.62 12.81
C LEU A 157 25.22 13.18 12.00
N ILE A 158 25.08 13.34 10.69
CA ILE A 158 26.11 13.85 9.77
C ILE A 158 25.88 15.34 9.50
N PHE A 159 24.63 15.77 9.41
CA PHE A 159 24.16 17.11 9.04
C PHE A 159 23.12 17.62 10.06
N PRO A 160 23.55 18.27 11.16
CA PRO A 160 22.67 18.63 12.27
C PRO A 160 21.58 19.67 11.95
N ASP A 161 21.67 20.37 10.82
CA ASP A 161 20.71 21.42 10.42
C ASP A 161 19.47 20.90 9.66
N TYR A 162 19.30 19.58 9.55
CA TYR A 162 18.25 18.93 8.75
C TYR A 162 16.91 18.80 9.53
N GLY A 163 16.19 19.91 9.74
CA GLY A 163 15.16 20.04 10.80
C GLY A 163 13.66 20.03 10.46
N GLN A 164 13.20 19.72 9.23
CA GLN A 164 11.75 19.73 8.91
C GLN A 164 11.23 18.35 8.49
N ILE A 165 10.33 17.75 9.29
CA ILE A 165 9.92 16.34 9.14
C ILE A 165 8.41 16.18 8.89
N SER A 166 7.51 17.04 9.39
CA SER A 166 6.07 16.72 9.41
C SER A 166 5.40 16.60 8.04
N ASP A 167 5.51 17.62 7.17
CA ASP A 167 4.87 17.61 5.84
C ASP A 167 5.51 16.62 4.89
N LEU A 168 6.82 16.40 5.08
CA LEU A 168 7.59 15.44 4.32
C LEU A 168 7.07 14.01 4.55
N MET A 169 6.71 13.67 5.78
CA MET A 169 6.30 12.30 6.13
C MET A 169 5.00 11.87 5.45
N VAL A 170 4.02 12.77 5.34
CA VAL A 170 2.76 12.50 4.61
C VAL A 170 3.04 12.32 3.12
N LYS A 171 3.86 13.20 2.53
CA LYS A 171 4.27 13.11 1.13
C LYS A 171 5.05 11.83 0.83
N LEU A 172 5.94 11.41 1.73
CA LEU A 172 6.69 10.17 1.62
C LEU A 172 5.76 8.95 1.72
N ALA A 173 4.73 8.99 2.56
CA ALA A 173 3.77 7.90 2.71
C ALA A 173 2.93 7.69 1.44
N VAL A 174 2.39 8.79 0.89
CA VAL A 174 1.35 8.76 -0.15
C VAL A 174 1.90 8.93 -1.57
N ASP A 175 2.83 9.85 -1.80
CA ASP A 175 3.20 10.27 -3.17
C ASP A 175 4.46 9.59 -3.72
N LEU A 176 5.35 9.07 -2.85
CA LEU A 176 6.53 8.36 -3.35
C LEU A 176 6.15 6.99 -3.95
N PRO A 177 6.91 6.45 -4.90
CA PRO A 177 6.72 5.08 -5.36
C PRO A 177 7.05 4.07 -4.26
N PHE A 178 6.32 2.96 -4.21
CA PHE A 178 6.74 1.82 -3.40
C PHE A 178 7.91 1.07 -4.08
N SER A 179 8.71 0.38 -3.27
CA SER A 179 9.74 -0.49 -3.82
C SER A 179 9.11 -1.68 -4.53
N ARG A 180 9.81 -2.23 -5.53
CA ARG A 180 9.40 -3.44 -6.27
C ARG A 180 8.98 -4.59 -5.34
N LYS A 181 9.65 -4.73 -4.20
CA LYS A 181 9.37 -5.78 -3.21
C LYS A 181 7.99 -5.60 -2.55
N LEU A 182 7.61 -4.36 -2.26
CA LEU A 182 6.31 -4.04 -1.66
C LEU A 182 5.19 -4.20 -2.69
N GLU A 183 5.41 -3.79 -3.94
CA GLU A 183 4.46 -4.01 -5.03
C GLU A 183 4.20 -5.51 -5.27
N LEU A 184 5.25 -6.35 -5.28
CA LEU A 184 5.09 -7.81 -5.41
C LEU A 184 4.35 -8.45 -4.22
N GLU A 185 4.57 -7.92 -3.01
CA GLU A 185 3.84 -8.36 -1.83
C GLU A 185 2.36 -7.95 -1.90
N ALA A 186 2.08 -6.71 -2.31
CA ALA A 186 0.73 -6.21 -2.52
C ALA A 186 -0.02 -7.00 -3.60
N ASP A 187 0.64 -7.27 -4.74
CA ASP A 187 0.13 -8.15 -5.80
C ASP A 187 -0.23 -9.53 -5.23
N SER A 188 0.69 -10.17 -4.48
CA SER A 188 0.46 -11.52 -3.94
C SER A 188 -0.70 -11.57 -2.94
N ILE A 189 -0.80 -10.58 -2.05
CA ILE A 189 -1.89 -10.51 -1.06
C ILE A 189 -3.21 -10.16 -1.76
N GLY A 190 -3.20 -9.12 -2.59
CA GLY A 190 -4.37 -8.60 -3.29
C GLY A 190 -5.01 -9.65 -4.19
N LEU A 191 -4.22 -10.36 -5.02
CA LEU A 191 -4.75 -11.41 -5.91
C LEU A 191 -5.36 -12.58 -5.14
N ARG A 192 -4.80 -12.96 -3.99
CA ARG A 192 -5.36 -14.03 -3.14
C ARG A 192 -6.69 -13.60 -2.51
N LEU A 193 -6.75 -12.38 -1.99
CA LEU A 193 -7.99 -11.84 -1.39
C LEU A 193 -9.07 -11.62 -2.44
N MET A 194 -8.69 -11.10 -3.60
CA MET A 194 -9.57 -10.94 -4.76
C MET A 194 -10.17 -12.27 -5.21
N ALA A 195 -9.34 -13.32 -5.32
CA ALA A 195 -9.82 -14.67 -5.66
C ALA A 195 -10.79 -15.23 -4.62
N ARG A 196 -10.52 -15.03 -3.33
CA ARG A 196 -11.41 -15.44 -2.24
C ARG A 196 -12.75 -14.71 -2.28
N ALA A 197 -12.73 -13.43 -2.62
CA ALA A 197 -13.92 -12.62 -2.85
C ALA A 197 -14.69 -12.99 -4.14
N CYS A 198 -14.27 -14.02 -4.87
CA CYS A 198 -14.87 -14.52 -6.12
C CYS A 198 -14.76 -13.54 -7.31
N TYR A 199 -13.76 -12.65 -7.30
CA TYR A 199 -13.38 -11.85 -8.47
C TYR A 199 -12.28 -12.54 -9.28
N ASP A 200 -12.18 -12.28 -10.59
CA ASP A 200 -11.19 -12.91 -11.48
C ASP A 200 -9.79 -12.26 -11.37
N PRO A 201 -8.79 -12.92 -10.76
CA PRO A 201 -7.45 -12.33 -10.58
C PRO A 201 -6.75 -11.98 -11.88
N ARG A 202 -7.15 -12.59 -13.02
CA ARG A 202 -6.59 -12.30 -14.34
C ARG A 202 -6.92 -10.88 -14.82
N ALA A 203 -7.95 -10.23 -14.25
CA ALA A 203 -8.29 -8.85 -14.56
C ALA A 203 -7.18 -7.86 -14.19
N SER A 204 -6.31 -8.18 -13.21
CA SER A 204 -5.13 -7.38 -12.89
C SER A 204 -4.16 -7.23 -14.08
N ILE A 205 -4.01 -8.30 -14.88
CA ILE A 205 -3.13 -8.32 -16.06
C ILE A 205 -3.71 -7.41 -17.15
N GLN A 206 -5.02 -7.54 -17.39
CA GLN A 206 -5.74 -6.74 -18.38
C GLN A 206 -5.74 -5.26 -18.00
N MET A 207 -5.93 -4.95 -16.71
CA MET A 207 -5.90 -3.59 -16.17
C MET A 207 -4.51 -2.95 -16.36
N ASN A 208 -3.43 -3.66 -15.99
CA ASN A 208 -2.07 -3.17 -16.19
C ASN A 208 -1.72 -2.99 -17.67
N THR A 209 -2.18 -3.90 -18.53
CA THR A 209 -1.99 -3.77 -19.98
C THR A 209 -2.73 -2.55 -20.53
N SER A 210 -3.98 -2.33 -20.10
CA SER A 210 -4.81 -1.21 -20.54
C SER A 210 -4.23 0.14 -20.09
N LEU A 211 -3.76 0.21 -18.84
CA LEU A 211 -3.06 1.39 -18.34
C LEU A 211 -1.74 1.62 -19.07
N GLY A 212 -0.93 0.58 -19.30
CA GLY A 212 0.35 0.69 -20.01
C GLY A 212 0.21 1.10 -21.47
N GLN A 213 -0.86 0.69 -22.16
CA GLN A 213 -1.16 1.13 -23.52
C GLN A 213 -1.54 2.61 -23.59
N LEU A 214 -2.23 3.11 -22.55
CA LEU A 214 -2.61 4.52 -22.42
C LEU A 214 -1.44 5.40 -21.93
N ASP A 215 -0.38 4.81 -21.39
CA ASP A 215 0.79 5.50 -20.83
C ASP A 215 1.87 5.87 -21.87
N LYS A 216 1.51 5.88 -23.18
CA LYS A 216 2.40 6.30 -24.27
C LYS A 216 2.68 7.82 -24.26
N GLY A 217 3.32 8.30 -23.20
CA GLY A 217 3.83 9.66 -23.04
C GLY A 217 3.24 10.46 -21.86
N THR A 218 2.28 9.92 -21.12
CA THR A 218 1.49 10.67 -20.12
C THR A 218 1.88 10.47 -18.66
N GLN A 219 2.81 9.54 -18.35
CA GLN A 219 3.25 9.19 -16.99
C GLN A 219 2.09 9.20 -15.99
N PHE A 220 1.18 8.23 -16.09
CA PHE A 220 0.04 8.19 -15.17
C PHE A 220 0.49 8.23 -13.71
N LYS A 221 -0.22 9.01 -12.89
CA LYS A 221 0.04 9.09 -11.45
C LYS A 221 0.00 7.72 -10.79
N TYR A 222 -0.88 6.83 -11.27
CA TYR A 222 -0.92 5.42 -10.85
C TYR A 222 0.42 4.69 -11.02
N PHE A 223 1.09 4.78 -12.18
CA PHE A 223 2.41 4.14 -12.36
C PHE A 223 3.55 4.91 -11.69
N SER A 224 3.32 6.18 -11.36
CA SER A 224 4.27 6.97 -10.56
C SER A 224 4.30 6.51 -9.10
N THR A 225 3.19 6.00 -8.57
CA THR A 225 3.12 5.39 -7.23
C THR A 225 3.30 3.87 -7.25
N HIS A 226 2.91 3.20 -8.35
CA HIS A 226 2.96 1.75 -8.55
C HIS A 226 3.76 1.37 -9.81
N PRO A 227 5.09 1.34 -9.77
CA PRO A 227 5.90 0.99 -10.94
C PRO A 227 5.56 -0.44 -11.41
N PRO A 228 5.34 -0.67 -12.72
CA PRO A 228 4.94 -1.97 -13.22
C PRO A 228 6.03 -3.01 -12.99
N ASN A 229 5.64 -4.14 -12.42
CA ASN A 229 6.54 -5.28 -12.24
C ASN A 229 6.75 -5.98 -13.60
N THR A 230 7.96 -5.89 -14.17
CA THR A 230 8.37 -6.58 -15.41
C THR A 230 8.46 -8.11 -15.32
N ILE A 231 7.91 -8.71 -14.26
CA ILE A 231 7.88 -10.17 -14.10
C ILE A 231 6.61 -10.68 -14.76
N ASP A 232 6.80 -11.63 -15.67
CA ASP A 232 5.79 -12.42 -16.36
C ASP A 232 4.54 -12.64 -15.47
N MET A 233 3.47 -11.91 -15.78
CA MET A 233 2.24 -11.94 -14.97
C MET A 233 1.55 -13.31 -15.02
N GLU A 234 1.96 -14.17 -15.95
CA GLU A 234 1.55 -15.57 -16.07
C GLU A 234 1.99 -16.41 -14.85
N ASN A 235 3.11 -16.06 -14.19
CA ASN A 235 3.57 -16.73 -12.96
C ASN A 235 3.00 -16.12 -11.67
N LYS A 236 2.29 -14.99 -11.74
CA LYS A 236 1.64 -14.34 -10.59
C LYS A 236 0.27 -14.93 -10.25
N VAL A 237 -0.39 -15.55 -11.22
CA VAL A 237 -1.60 -16.35 -10.95
C VAL A 237 -1.13 -17.66 -10.33
N PRO A 238 -1.39 -17.93 -9.03
CA PRO A 238 -1.02 -19.20 -8.45
C PRO A 238 -1.60 -20.32 -9.32
N GLY A 239 -0.75 -21.29 -9.67
CA GLY A 239 -0.98 -22.26 -10.73
C GLY A 239 -2.38 -22.86 -10.72
N ARG A 240 -2.94 -22.97 -11.94
CA ARG A 240 -4.14 -23.73 -12.33
C ARG A 240 -4.95 -24.24 -11.12
N PHE A 241 -5.93 -23.46 -10.69
CA PHE A 241 -6.94 -23.86 -9.71
C PHE A 241 -7.61 -25.18 -10.15
N SER A 242 -7.04 -26.33 -9.76
CA SER A 242 -7.76 -27.60 -9.70
C SER A 242 -8.60 -27.54 -8.43
N ARG A 243 -9.86 -27.93 -8.55
CA ARG A 243 -10.86 -27.94 -7.47
C ARG A 243 -10.52 -28.92 -6.34
N ASP A 244 -9.41 -29.64 -6.40
CA ASP A 244 -9.25 -30.91 -5.69
C ASP A 244 -8.40 -30.85 -4.41
N ASN A 245 -7.89 -29.68 -3.99
CA ASN A 245 -6.98 -29.58 -2.84
C ASN A 245 -7.45 -28.61 -1.72
N TRP A 246 -8.74 -28.67 -1.38
CA TRP A 246 -9.25 -28.07 -0.15
C TRP A 246 -9.26 -29.09 1.00
N SER A 247 -8.16 -29.16 1.76
CA SER A 247 -8.17 -29.79 3.08
C SER A 247 -8.19 -28.70 4.15
N ILE A 248 -9.39 -28.38 4.61
CA ILE A 248 -9.66 -27.63 5.84
C ILE A 248 -9.22 -28.45 7.05
N GLY A 249 -8.22 -27.95 7.79
CA GLY A 249 -7.95 -28.41 9.14
C GLY A 249 -9.13 -28.05 10.07
N PRO A 250 -9.40 -28.87 11.10
CA PRO A 250 -10.64 -28.77 11.87
C PRO A 250 -10.66 -27.55 12.81
N VAL A 251 -11.90 -27.15 13.08
CA VAL A 251 -12.38 -26.03 13.91
C VAL A 251 -11.88 -26.09 15.35
#